data_AF-A0A503WJC0-F1
#
_entry.id   AF-A0A503WJC0-F1
#
_cell.length_a   1.000
_cell.length_b   1.000
_cell.length_c   1.000
_cell.angle_alpha   90.00
_cell.angle_beta   90.00
_cell.angle_gamma   90.00
#
_symmetry.space_group_name_H-M   'P 1'
#
loop_
_entity.id
_entity.type
_entity.pdbx_description
1 polymer ?
#
loop_
_entity_poly.entity_id
_entity_poly.type
_entity_poly.pdbx_seq_one_letter_code
_entity_poly.pdbx_strand_id
1 'polypeptide(L)'
;MEVAIAFPLLVGLVAVALFFDFLNGLHDAANSIATIVSTRVLRPHYAVFWAAFFNFIAFMFFGLHVAETVGKGIIDASIVTPAVIFAALVGAIVWNIVTWIAGIPSSSSHALIGGLVGAGVAKAGTGAIVWAGLGKTVAAIVLSPATGFVLALLLILVVSWLFVRQTPFAVDSTFRVMQFFSASLYSLGHGGNDAQKTMGIIAVLLYSQGMLGTDFYVPLWVVLTCQSALALGTLFGGWRIVHTMGSKITRLNPMQGFCAETGGAITLFAATWLGVPVSTTHTITGAIIGVGAARRVSAVRWGIAGNIVIAWVVTLPATAAISALTYLAVRLAG
;
A
#
# COMPACT_ATOMS: atom_id res chain seq x y z
N MET A 1 3.37 -29.69 -13.21
CA MET A 1 2.10 -29.07 -12.79
C MET A 1 1.56 -29.90 -11.65
N GLU A 2 1.39 -29.32 -10.46
CA GLU A 2 0.54 -29.94 -9.43
C GLU A 2 -0.88 -30.10 -9.99
N VAL A 3 -1.61 -31.09 -9.46
CA VAL A 3 -3.02 -31.35 -9.80
C VAL A 3 -3.82 -30.09 -9.53
N ALA A 4 -4.72 -29.71 -10.45
CA ALA A 4 -5.63 -28.60 -10.25
C ALA A 4 -6.38 -28.79 -8.92
N ILE A 5 -6.30 -27.79 -8.04
CA ILE A 5 -6.97 -27.88 -6.74
C ILE A 5 -8.48 -27.96 -6.93
N ALA A 6 -9.15 -28.61 -5.97
CA ALA A 6 -10.61 -28.64 -5.94
C ALA A 6 -11.15 -27.20 -5.98
N PHE A 7 -12.17 -26.98 -6.82
CA PHE A 7 -12.77 -25.66 -7.02
C PHE A 7 -13.13 -24.93 -5.71
N PRO A 8 -13.66 -25.58 -4.65
CA PRO A 8 -13.92 -24.92 -3.37
C PRO A 8 -12.66 -24.34 -2.70
N LEU A 9 -11.52 -25.02 -2.80
CA LEU A 9 -10.26 -24.55 -2.22
C LEU A 9 -9.74 -23.33 -2.97
N LEU A 10 -9.89 -23.30 -4.30
CA LEU A 10 -9.54 -22.14 -5.11
C LEU A 10 -10.37 -20.92 -4.72
N VAL A 11 -11.69 -21.09 -4.61
CA VAL A 11 -12.60 -20.01 -4.19
C VAL A 11 -12.25 -19.53 -2.78
N GLY A 12 -11.95 -20.47 -1.86
CA GLY A 12 -11.48 -20.13 -0.52
C GLY A 12 -10.20 -19.30 -0.53
N LEU A 13 -9.22 -19.65 -1.36
CA LEU A 13 -7.97 -18.92 -1.46
C LEU A 13 -8.13 -17.53 -2.10
N VAL A 14 -8.99 -17.41 -3.10
CA VAL A 14 -9.40 -16.10 -3.65
C VAL A 14 -10.09 -15.26 -2.57
N ALA A 15 -10.95 -15.85 -1.74
CA ALA A 15 -11.58 -15.14 -0.63
C ALA A 15 -10.55 -14.66 0.41
N VAL A 16 -9.52 -15.46 0.72
CA VAL A 16 -8.40 -15.04 1.58
C VAL A 16 -7.62 -13.88 0.96
N ALA A 17 -7.36 -13.91 -0.35
CA ALA A 17 -6.70 -12.82 -1.07
C ALA A 17 -7.54 -11.53 -1.02
N LEU A 18 -8.85 -11.62 -1.28
CA LEU A 18 -9.76 -10.47 -1.16
C LEU A 18 -9.88 -9.98 0.28
N PHE A 19 -9.81 -10.86 1.27
CA PHE A 19 -9.78 -10.47 2.67
C PHE A 19 -8.48 -9.72 3.04
N PHE A 20 -7.34 -10.16 2.50
CA PHE A 20 -6.10 -9.39 2.59
C PHE A 20 -6.25 -8.01 1.96
N ASP A 21 -6.87 -7.91 0.78
CA ASP A 21 -7.07 -6.62 0.10
C ASP A 21 -8.03 -5.70 0.85
N PHE A 22 -9.08 -6.26 1.45
CA PHE A 22 -9.95 -5.55 2.38
C PHE A 22 -9.18 -5.02 3.59
N LEU A 23 -8.36 -5.86 4.23
CA LEU A 23 -7.52 -5.42 5.35
C LEU A 23 -6.50 -4.36 4.91
N ASN A 24 -5.96 -4.48 3.69
CA ASN A 24 -5.09 -3.47 3.12
C ASN A 24 -5.83 -2.13 3.00
N GLY A 25 -7.03 -2.13 2.43
CA GLY A 25 -7.87 -0.95 2.33
C GLY A 25 -8.17 -0.33 3.70
N LEU A 26 -8.41 -1.15 4.72
CA LEU A 26 -8.65 -0.70 6.10
C LEU A 26 -7.38 -0.10 6.73
N HIS A 27 -6.22 -0.71 6.52
CA HIS A 27 -4.94 -0.27 7.09
C HIS A 27 -4.47 1.04 6.45
N ASP A 28 -4.47 1.06 5.11
CA ASP A 28 -3.93 2.14 4.30
C ASP A 28 -4.97 3.23 4.01
N ALA A 29 -6.22 3.08 4.48
CA ALA A 29 -7.21 4.18 4.57
C ALA A 29 -6.60 5.44 5.20
N ALA A 30 -5.72 5.24 6.19
CA ALA A 30 -5.01 6.31 6.85
C ALA A 30 -4.17 7.19 5.90
N ASN A 31 -3.66 6.62 4.82
CA ASN A 31 -2.75 7.32 3.91
C ASN A 31 -3.46 8.43 3.14
N SER A 32 -4.72 8.20 2.75
CA SER A 32 -5.52 9.18 1.99
C SER A 32 -6.38 10.08 2.88
N ILE A 33 -6.70 9.64 4.10
CA ILE A 33 -7.71 10.29 4.96
C ILE A 33 -7.08 11.12 6.08
N ALA A 34 -5.92 10.71 6.60
CA ALA A 34 -5.36 11.32 7.81
C ALA A 34 -5.03 12.80 7.64
N THR A 35 -4.49 13.19 6.48
CA THR A 35 -4.14 14.57 6.16
C THR A 35 -5.39 15.45 6.01
N ILE A 36 -6.38 15.05 5.21
CA ILE A 36 -7.59 15.86 4.96
C ILE A 36 -8.51 15.97 6.17
N VAL A 37 -8.53 14.95 7.04
CA VAL A 37 -9.26 14.98 8.31
C VAL A 37 -8.52 15.79 9.37
N SER A 38 -7.19 15.67 9.48
CA SER A 38 -6.41 16.43 10.47
C SER A 38 -6.39 17.94 10.18
N THR A 39 -6.39 18.34 8.91
CA THR A 39 -6.52 19.75 8.47
C THR A 39 -7.96 20.27 8.54
N ARG A 40 -8.92 19.39 8.88
CA ARG A 40 -10.36 19.69 8.99
C ARG A 40 -10.96 20.22 7.68
N VAL A 41 -10.46 19.76 6.53
CA VAL A 41 -11.05 20.07 5.23
C VAL A 41 -12.31 19.23 5.02
N LEU A 42 -12.25 17.94 5.38
CA LEU A 42 -13.41 17.04 5.36
C LEU A 42 -13.72 16.47 6.73
N ARG A 43 -15.00 16.19 6.95
CA ARG A 43 -15.43 15.39 8.11
C ARG A 43 -15.02 13.93 7.91
N PRO A 44 -14.69 13.20 8.99
CA PRO A 44 -14.25 11.81 8.95
C PRO A 44 -15.07 10.89 8.04
N HIS A 45 -16.40 10.90 8.15
CA HIS A 45 -17.29 10.04 7.36
C HIS A 45 -17.20 10.35 5.86
N TYR A 46 -17.22 11.62 5.46
CA TYR A 46 -17.12 12.00 4.05
C TYR A 46 -15.74 11.69 3.47
N ALA A 47 -14.67 11.88 4.25
CA ALA A 47 -13.32 11.55 3.81
C ALA A 47 -13.16 10.06 3.49
N VAL A 48 -13.79 9.20 4.30
CA VAL A 48 -13.81 7.75 4.10
C VAL A 48 -14.56 7.36 2.83
N PHE A 49 -15.79 7.87 2.62
CA PHE A 49 -16.53 7.62 1.37
C PHE A 49 -15.80 8.13 0.14
N TRP A 50 -15.19 9.31 0.24
CA TRP A 50 -14.43 9.94 -0.83
C TRP A 50 -13.21 9.10 -1.21
N ALA A 51 -12.39 8.70 -0.24
CA ALA A 51 -11.23 7.86 -0.48
C ALA A 51 -11.63 6.49 -1.07
N ALA A 52 -12.69 5.87 -0.55
CA ALA A 52 -13.18 4.59 -1.06
C ALA A 52 -13.63 4.69 -2.53
N PHE A 53 -14.33 5.76 -2.90
CA PHE A 53 -14.74 6.01 -4.28
C PHE A 53 -13.54 6.12 -5.23
N PHE A 54 -12.54 6.94 -4.89
CA PHE A 54 -11.35 7.10 -5.72
C PHE A 54 -10.45 5.86 -5.74
N ASN A 55 -10.38 5.11 -4.63
CA ASN A 55 -9.73 3.81 -4.62
C ASN A 55 -10.40 2.87 -5.65
N PHE A 56 -11.74 2.79 -5.62
CA PHE A 56 -12.49 1.92 -6.52
C PHE A 56 -12.29 2.25 -8.01
N ILE A 57 -12.43 3.52 -8.41
CA ILE A 57 -12.38 3.91 -9.83
C ILE A 57 -10.96 3.95 -10.40
N ALA A 58 -9.92 3.66 -9.62
CA ALA A 58 -8.53 3.75 -10.07
C ALA A 58 -8.23 2.87 -11.29
N PHE A 59 -8.91 1.72 -11.45
CA PHE A 59 -8.75 0.85 -12.63
C PHE A 59 -9.09 1.54 -13.96
N MET A 60 -9.86 2.64 -13.94
CA MET A 60 -10.21 3.39 -15.15
C MET A 60 -9.05 4.27 -15.64
N PHE A 61 -8.06 4.53 -14.79
CA PHE A 61 -6.97 5.47 -15.06
C PHE A 61 -5.58 4.81 -15.17
N PHE A 62 -5.41 3.61 -14.61
CA PHE A 62 -4.12 2.91 -14.57
C PHE A 62 -4.19 1.55 -15.27
N GLY A 63 -3.12 1.22 -16.01
CA GLY A 63 -2.89 -0.13 -16.54
C GLY A 63 -2.42 -1.10 -15.45
N LEU A 64 -2.31 -2.39 -15.78
CA LEU A 64 -2.13 -3.50 -14.82
C LEU A 64 -0.66 -3.91 -14.57
N HIS A 65 0.28 -3.00 -14.84
CA HIS A 65 1.72 -3.28 -14.77
C HIS A 65 2.21 -3.72 -13.39
N VAL A 66 1.62 -3.21 -12.30
CA VAL A 66 2.01 -3.61 -10.93
C VAL A 66 1.58 -5.05 -10.66
N ALA A 67 0.39 -5.45 -11.13
CA ALA A 67 -0.10 -6.81 -10.99
C ALA A 67 0.79 -7.82 -11.73
N GLU A 68 1.31 -7.45 -12.90
CA GLU A 68 2.28 -8.26 -13.64
C GLU A 68 3.60 -8.44 -12.87
N THR A 69 4.14 -7.35 -12.31
CA THR A 69 5.35 -7.39 -11.49
C THR A 69 5.16 -8.24 -10.24
N VAL A 70 4.03 -8.14 -9.54
CA VAL A 70 3.77 -8.96 -8.35
C VAL A 70 3.55 -10.42 -8.71
N GLY A 71 2.84 -10.69 -9.82
CA GLY A 71 2.53 -12.05 -10.26
C GLY A 71 3.75 -12.85 -10.72
N LYS A 72 4.74 -12.21 -11.35
CA LYS A 72 5.91 -12.92 -11.94
C LYS A 72 7.27 -12.50 -11.38
N GLY A 73 7.36 -11.38 -10.66
CA GLY A 73 8.62 -10.71 -10.38
C GLY A 73 9.24 -11.00 -9.01
N ILE A 74 8.54 -11.64 -8.07
CA ILE A 74 9.04 -11.80 -6.69
C ILE A 74 9.56 -13.21 -6.43
N ILE A 75 8.76 -14.23 -6.75
CA ILE A 75 9.11 -15.65 -6.63
C ILE A 75 8.92 -16.34 -7.98
N ASP A 76 9.71 -17.38 -8.25
CA ASP A 76 9.63 -18.13 -9.50
C ASP A 76 8.24 -18.75 -9.67
N ALA A 77 7.60 -18.50 -10.82
CA ALA A 77 6.25 -18.97 -11.10
C ALA A 77 6.13 -20.52 -11.04
N SER A 78 7.21 -21.24 -11.31
CA SER A 78 7.24 -22.71 -11.25
C SER A 78 7.05 -23.28 -9.85
N ILE A 79 7.38 -22.51 -8.81
CA ILE A 79 7.22 -22.92 -7.41
C ILE A 79 5.92 -22.39 -6.80
N VAL A 80 5.18 -21.54 -7.50
CA VAL A 80 3.93 -20.98 -6.99
C VAL A 80 2.88 -22.08 -6.91
N THR A 81 2.48 -22.43 -5.68
CA THR A 81 1.38 -23.35 -5.43
C THR A 81 0.37 -22.75 -4.46
N PRO A 82 -0.85 -23.29 -4.40
CA PRO A 82 -1.89 -22.79 -3.50
C PRO A 82 -1.44 -22.70 -2.04
N ALA A 83 -0.65 -23.66 -1.57
CA ALA A 83 -0.06 -23.63 -0.22
C ALA A 83 0.92 -22.45 -0.01
N VAL A 84 1.73 -22.12 -1.02
CA VAL A 84 2.65 -20.96 -0.97
C VAL A 84 1.86 -19.65 -0.90
N ILE A 85 0.86 -19.50 -1.76
CA ILE A 85 0.02 -18.29 -1.78
C ILE A 85 -0.76 -18.15 -0.48
N PHE A 86 -1.35 -19.24 0.02
CA PHE A 86 -2.06 -19.24 1.29
C PHE A 86 -1.14 -18.82 2.44
N ALA A 87 0.04 -19.43 2.55
CA ALA A 87 1.00 -19.08 3.59
C ALA A 87 1.50 -17.64 3.48
N ALA A 88 1.72 -17.13 2.27
CA ALA A 88 2.13 -15.75 2.03
C ALA A 88 1.04 -14.76 2.50
N LEU A 89 -0.22 -15.01 2.11
CA LEU A 89 -1.36 -14.19 2.49
C LEU A 89 -1.62 -14.23 3.99
N VAL A 90 -1.56 -15.40 4.64
CA VAL A 90 -1.72 -15.52 6.09
C VAL A 90 -0.63 -14.73 6.83
N GLY A 91 0.63 -14.84 6.40
CA GLY A 91 1.74 -14.07 6.99
C GLY A 91 1.49 -12.56 6.92
N ALA A 92 1.04 -12.08 5.75
CA ALA A 92 0.73 -10.67 5.54
C ALA A 92 -0.51 -10.21 6.34
N ILE A 93 -1.60 -11.00 6.34
CA ILE A 93 -2.85 -10.73 7.06
C ILE A 93 -2.59 -10.62 8.57
N VAL A 94 -1.91 -11.62 9.15
CA VAL A 94 -1.65 -11.66 10.60
C VAL A 94 -0.86 -10.43 11.03
N TRP A 95 0.19 -10.08 10.28
CA TRP A 95 0.99 -8.90 10.59
C TRP A 95 0.24 -7.58 10.40
N ASN A 96 -0.59 -7.46 9.35
CA ASN A 96 -1.45 -6.30 9.15
C ASN A 96 -2.43 -6.12 10.32
N ILE A 97 -3.03 -7.21 10.82
CA ILE A 97 -3.91 -7.15 12.00
C ILE A 97 -3.13 -6.72 13.24
N VAL A 98 -1.96 -7.32 13.51
CA VAL A 98 -1.11 -6.98 14.67
C VAL A 98 -0.75 -5.49 14.66
N THR A 99 -0.25 -5.00 13.54
CA THR A 99 0.16 -3.59 13.40
C THR A 99 -1.03 -2.62 13.46
N TRP A 100 -2.18 -3.01 12.90
CA TRP A 100 -3.41 -2.23 13.02
C TRP A 100 -3.91 -2.13 14.46
N ILE A 101 -3.90 -3.24 15.21
CA ILE A 101 -4.28 -3.25 16.63
C ILE A 101 -3.34 -2.35 17.43
N ALA A 102 -2.04 -2.42 17.16
CA ALA A 102 -1.03 -1.56 17.78
C ALA A 102 -1.08 -0.10 17.30
N GLY A 103 -1.86 0.23 16.26
CA GLY A 103 -1.93 1.58 15.68
C GLY A 103 -0.62 2.03 15.03
N ILE A 104 0.19 1.07 14.56
CA ILE A 104 1.48 1.28 13.92
C ILE A 104 1.26 1.40 12.41
N PRO A 105 1.63 2.53 11.78
CA PRO A 105 1.64 2.66 10.32
C PRO A 105 2.67 1.70 9.72
N SER A 106 2.17 0.63 9.12
CA SER A 106 2.94 -0.43 8.48
C SER A 106 2.54 -0.50 7.00
N SER A 107 3.38 -1.12 6.18
CA SER A 107 3.12 -1.30 4.76
C SER A 107 2.58 -2.70 4.48
N SER A 108 1.35 -2.80 3.98
CA SER A 108 0.79 -4.06 3.48
C SER A 108 1.58 -4.62 2.31
N SER A 109 2.19 -3.76 1.49
CA SER A 109 3.04 -4.20 0.37
C SER A 109 4.26 -4.93 0.89
N HIS A 110 4.93 -4.34 1.88
CA HIS A 110 6.10 -4.92 2.52
C HIS A 110 5.75 -6.23 3.24
N ALA A 111 4.57 -6.27 3.88
CA ALA A 111 4.04 -7.46 4.52
C ALA A 111 3.81 -8.60 3.51
N LEU A 112 3.17 -8.32 2.36
CA LEU A 112 2.92 -9.29 1.30
C LEU A 112 4.22 -9.82 0.67
N ILE A 113 5.17 -8.95 0.36
CA ILE A 113 6.47 -9.36 -0.21
C ILE A 113 7.25 -10.22 0.76
N GLY A 114 7.31 -9.82 2.04
CA GLY A 114 7.92 -10.66 3.08
C GLY A 114 7.23 -12.02 3.19
N GLY A 115 5.90 -12.05 3.11
CA GLY A 115 5.13 -13.30 3.06
C GLY A 115 5.50 -14.19 1.87
N LEU A 116 5.54 -13.63 0.65
CA LEU A 116 5.93 -14.38 -0.56
C LEU A 116 7.35 -14.94 -0.46
N VAL A 117 8.31 -14.11 0.00
CA VAL A 117 9.70 -14.54 0.19
C VAL A 117 9.79 -15.63 1.26
N GLY A 118 9.10 -15.47 2.40
CA GLY A 118 9.08 -16.46 3.48
C GLY A 118 8.54 -17.81 3.05
N ALA A 119 7.36 -17.85 2.43
CA ALA A 119 6.76 -19.08 1.90
C ALA A 119 7.61 -19.70 0.78
N GLY A 120 8.11 -18.87 -0.15
CA GLY A 120 8.95 -19.33 -1.27
C GLY A 120 10.24 -19.99 -0.79
N VAL A 121 10.94 -19.36 0.16
CA VAL A 121 12.16 -19.92 0.77
C VAL A 121 11.87 -21.18 1.57
N ALA A 122 10.74 -21.23 2.31
CA ALA A 122 10.36 -22.43 3.05
C ALA A 122 10.06 -23.63 2.13
N LYS A 123 9.56 -23.37 0.90
CA LYS A 123 9.29 -24.40 -0.09
C LYS A 123 10.53 -24.89 -0.83
N ALA A 124 11.31 -23.97 -1.39
CA ALA A 124 12.33 -24.28 -2.39
C ALA A 124 13.71 -23.66 -2.08
N GLY A 125 13.90 -23.11 -0.87
CA GLY A 125 15.14 -22.44 -0.49
C GLY A 125 15.32 -21.09 -1.18
N THR A 126 16.51 -20.50 -1.06
CA THR A 126 16.81 -19.16 -1.62
C THR A 126 16.80 -19.12 -3.16
N GLY A 127 16.87 -20.27 -3.83
CA GLY A 127 16.72 -20.38 -5.30
C GLY A 127 15.33 -20.04 -5.81
N ALA A 128 14.33 -20.00 -4.92
CA ALA A 128 12.95 -19.56 -5.21
C ALA A 128 12.81 -18.09 -5.61
N ILE A 129 13.78 -17.27 -5.21
CA ILE A 129 13.67 -15.80 -5.24
C ILE A 129 14.11 -15.26 -6.60
N VAL A 130 13.26 -14.44 -7.22
CA VAL A 130 13.63 -13.66 -8.40
C VAL A 130 14.34 -12.39 -7.93
N TRP A 131 15.64 -12.48 -7.69
CA TRP A 131 16.45 -11.40 -7.10
C TRP A 131 16.34 -10.06 -7.85
N ALA A 132 16.21 -10.10 -9.18
CA ALA A 132 16.06 -8.88 -9.97
C ALA A 132 14.76 -8.13 -9.65
N GLY A 133 13.62 -8.84 -9.51
CA GLY A 133 12.34 -8.20 -9.22
C GLY A 133 12.15 -7.92 -7.73
N LEU A 134 12.63 -8.81 -6.84
CA LEU A 134 12.70 -8.51 -5.40
C LEU A 134 13.57 -7.28 -5.14
N GLY A 135 14.76 -7.19 -5.75
CA GLY A 135 15.68 -6.07 -5.58
C GLY A 135 15.07 -4.74 -6.01
N LYS A 136 14.41 -4.70 -7.18
CA LYS A 136 13.66 -3.51 -7.64
C LYS A 136 12.57 -3.11 -6.65
N THR A 137 11.83 -4.07 -6.13
CA THR A 137 10.71 -3.82 -5.22
C THR A 137 11.20 -3.32 -3.86
N VAL A 138 12.22 -3.98 -3.28
CA VAL A 138 12.83 -3.56 -2.00
C VAL A 138 13.45 -2.17 -2.13
N ALA A 139 14.17 -1.91 -3.22
CA ALA A 139 14.71 -0.57 -3.49
C ALA A 139 13.60 0.48 -3.54
N ALA A 140 12.49 0.19 -4.24
CA ALA A 140 11.36 1.10 -4.33
C ALA A 140 10.70 1.36 -2.96
N ILE A 141 10.57 0.35 -2.10
CA ILE A 141 10.03 0.48 -0.74
C ILE A 141 10.90 1.37 0.15
N VAL A 142 12.22 1.28 0.00
CA VAL A 142 13.19 2.09 0.76
C VAL A 142 13.29 3.52 0.20
N LEU A 143 13.22 3.68 -1.12
CA LEU A 143 13.33 4.97 -1.79
C LEU A 143 12.03 5.78 -1.71
N SER A 144 10.85 5.14 -1.68
CA SER A 144 9.57 5.86 -1.71
C SER A 144 9.32 6.85 -0.56
N PRO A 145 9.71 6.59 0.71
CA PRO A 145 9.64 7.63 1.75
C PRO A 145 10.59 8.80 1.46
N ALA A 146 11.77 8.55 0.89
CA ALA A 146 12.72 9.60 0.53
C ALA A 146 12.21 10.46 -0.64
N THR A 147 11.63 9.84 -1.67
CA THR A 147 11.02 10.59 -2.78
C THR A 147 9.82 11.40 -2.31
N GLY A 148 8.95 10.82 -1.47
CA GLY A 148 7.84 11.54 -0.85
C GLY A 148 8.32 12.74 -0.03
N PHE A 149 9.34 12.55 0.80
CA PHE A 149 9.97 13.61 1.61
C PHE A 149 10.52 14.75 0.75
N VAL A 150 11.33 14.43 -0.27
CA VAL A 150 11.96 15.42 -1.16
C VAL A 150 10.91 16.16 -1.99
N LEU A 151 9.96 15.45 -2.60
CA LEU A 151 8.91 16.09 -3.40
C LEU A 151 8.06 17.02 -2.54
N ALA A 152 7.71 16.61 -1.32
CA ALA A 152 6.91 17.45 -0.45
C ALA A 152 7.68 18.70 0.04
N LEU A 153 8.99 18.59 0.28
CA LEU A 153 9.86 19.76 0.54
C LEU A 153 9.88 20.74 -0.64
N LEU A 154 10.07 20.22 -1.85
CA LEU A 154 10.09 21.03 -3.07
C LEU A 154 8.74 21.70 -3.31
N LEU A 155 7.64 20.99 -3.11
CA LEU A 155 6.29 21.55 -3.24
C LEU A 155 6.03 22.65 -2.21
N ILE A 156 6.45 22.47 -0.96
CA ILE A 156 6.35 23.54 0.05
C ILE A 156 7.14 24.76 -0.40
N LEU A 157 8.38 24.59 -0.86
CA LEU A 157 9.21 25.70 -1.34
C LEU A 157 8.50 26.46 -2.47
N VAL A 158 8.07 25.75 -3.51
CA VAL A 158 7.38 26.35 -4.67
C VAL A 158 6.12 27.09 -4.23
N VAL A 159 5.26 26.43 -3.45
CA VAL A 159 4.00 27.03 -3.01
C VAL A 159 4.23 28.23 -2.09
N SER A 160 5.20 28.16 -1.17
CA SER A 160 5.54 29.29 -0.30
C SER A 160 5.98 30.52 -1.08
N TRP A 161 6.75 30.34 -2.17
CA TRP A 161 7.14 31.45 -3.05
C TRP A 161 5.97 32.00 -3.86
N LEU A 162 5.13 31.12 -4.43
CA LEU A 162 3.96 31.53 -5.23
C LEU A 162 2.94 32.33 -4.40
N PHE A 163 2.77 31.98 -3.12
CA PHE A 163 1.79 32.59 -2.23
C PHE A 163 2.38 33.60 -1.23
N VAL A 164 3.67 33.99 -1.38
CA VAL A 164 4.36 34.88 -0.43
C VAL A 164 3.68 36.24 -0.25
N ARG A 165 2.96 36.72 -1.28
CA ARG A 165 2.24 38.01 -1.26
C ARG A 165 0.77 37.89 -0.83
N GLN A 166 0.29 36.68 -0.55
CA GLN A 166 -1.11 36.44 -0.22
C GLN A 166 -1.34 36.47 1.30
N THR A 167 -2.54 36.85 1.72
CA THR A 167 -2.89 36.86 3.15
C THR A 167 -3.06 35.43 3.67
N PRO A 168 -2.77 35.15 4.95
CA PRO A 168 -2.94 33.82 5.52
C PRO A 168 -4.36 33.24 5.36
N PHE A 169 -5.38 34.10 5.38
CA PHE A 169 -6.78 33.71 5.15
C PHE A 169 -7.03 33.27 3.72
N ALA A 170 -6.52 34.02 2.73
CA ALA A 170 -6.66 33.65 1.32
C ALA A 170 -5.96 32.32 1.03
N VAL A 171 -4.74 32.13 1.55
CA VAL A 171 -3.98 30.88 1.44
C VAL A 171 -4.78 29.72 2.04
N ASP A 172 -5.28 29.84 3.28
CA ASP A 172 -6.07 28.77 3.90
C ASP A 172 -7.30 28.40 3.06
N SER A 173 -8.08 29.40 2.61
CA SER A 173 -9.28 29.18 1.79
C SER A 173 -8.97 28.46 0.48
N THR A 174 -7.92 28.89 -0.24
CA THR A 174 -7.48 28.24 -1.49
C THR A 174 -7.03 26.81 -1.26
N PHE A 175 -6.19 26.57 -0.24
CA PHE A 175 -5.62 25.24 -0.02
C PHE A 175 -6.62 24.25 0.58
N ARG A 176 -7.70 24.68 1.22
CA ARG A 176 -8.80 23.77 1.56
C ARG A 176 -9.42 23.13 0.31
N VAL A 177 -9.60 23.91 -0.75
CA VAL A 177 -10.12 23.41 -2.03
C VAL A 177 -9.07 22.59 -2.76
N MET A 178 -7.82 23.06 -2.83
CA MET A 178 -6.75 22.30 -3.50
C MET A 178 -6.46 20.97 -2.80
N GLN A 179 -6.50 20.93 -1.47
CA GLN A 179 -6.28 19.70 -0.71
C GLN A 179 -7.34 18.64 -1.04
N PHE A 180 -8.58 19.05 -1.29
CA PHE A 180 -9.62 18.12 -1.72
C PHE A 180 -9.25 17.40 -3.03
N PHE A 181 -8.66 18.12 -3.99
CA PHE A 181 -8.16 17.52 -5.23
C PHE A 181 -6.93 16.64 -5.01
N SER A 182 -5.95 17.07 -4.21
CA SER A 182 -4.75 16.26 -3.93
C SER A 182 -5.09 14.97 -3.18
N ALA A 183 -6.03 14.99 -2.24
CA ALA A 183 -6.49 13.79 -1.55
C ALA A 183 -7.19 12.81 -2.51
N SER A 184 -7.92 13.33 -3.50
CA SER A 184 -8.55 12.52 -4.56
C SER A 184 -7.49 11.83 -5.43
N LEU A 185 -6.47 12.59 -5.86
CA LEU A 185 -5.36 12.05 -6.64
C LEU A 185 -4.56 11.02 -5.85
N TYR A 186 -4.28 11.29 -4.57
CA TYR A 186 -3.58 10.34 -3.71
C TYR A 186 -4.38 9.03 -3.56
N SER A 187 -5.69 9.12 -3.36
CA SER A 187 -6.59 7.95 -3.30
C SER A 187 -6.61 7.17 -4.62
N LEU A 188 -6.66 7.84 -5.76
CA LEU A 188 -6.51 7.19 -7.07
C LEU A 188 -5.20 6.42 -7.18
N GLY A 189 -4.09 7.03 -6.74
CA GLY A 189 -2.77 6.40 -6.80
C GLY A 189 -2.67 5.20 -5.86
N HIS A 190 -3.28 5.30 -4.69
CA HIS A 190 -3.41 4.20 -3.73
C HIS A 190 -4.21 3.03 -4.35
N GLY A 191 -5.42 3.26 -4.85
CA GLY A 191 -6.21 2.21 -5.54
C GLY A 191 -5.52 1.65 -6.79
N GLY A 192 -4.75 2.48 -7.49
CA GLY A 192 -4.01 2.07 -8.69
C GLY A 192 -2.81 1.18 -8.41
N ASN A 193 -2.11 1.38 -7.28
CA ASN A 193 -0.94 0.58 -6.92
C ASN A 193 -1.30 -0.64 -6.06
N ASP A 194 -2.19 -0.45 -5.07
CA ASP A 194 -2.39 -1.42 -3.99
C ASP A 194 -3.31 -2.56 -4.38
N ALA A 195 -4.46 -2.28 -4.99
CA ALA A 195 -5.37 -3.33 -5.44
C ALA A 195 -4.68 -4.28 -6.44
N GLN A 196 -3.75 -3.75 -7.26
CA GLN A 196 -3.00 -4.54 -8.23
C GLN A 196 -2.11 -5.61 -7.59
N LYS A 197 -1.67 -5.43 -6.34
CA LYS A 197 -0.85 -6.42 -5.64
C LYS A 197 -1.66 -7.70 -5.44
N THR A 198 -2.89 -7.58 -4.95
CA THR A 198 -3.82 -8.69 -4.80
C THR A 198 -4.24 -9.26 -6.16
N MET A 199 -4.47 -8.40 -7.16
CA MET A 199 -4.76 -8.85 -8.52
C MET A 199 -3.66 -9.76 -9.08
N GLY A 200 -2.38 -9.40 -8.85
CA GLY A 200 -1.23 -10.21 -9.27
C GLY A 200 -1.18 -11.58 -8.60
N ILE A 201 -1.51 -11.64 -7.29
CA ILE A 201 -1.59 -12.91 -6.55
C ILE A 201 -2.71 -13.81 -7.07
N ILE A 202 -3.90 -13.25 -7.28
CA ILE A 202 -5.04 -14.02 -7.81
C ILE A 202 -4.75 -14.45 -9.24
N ALA A 203 -4.18 -13.59 -10.07
CA ALA A 203 -3.83 -13.92 -11.45
C ALA A 203 -2.78 -15.04 -11.53
N VAL A 204 -1.71 -14.99 -10.73
CA VAL A 204 -0.71 -16.07 -10.73
C VAL A 204 -1.27 -17.37 -10.18
N LEU A 205 -2.18 -17.31 -9.20
CA LEU A 205 -2.91 -18.48 -8.73
C LEU A 205 -3.71 -19.12 -9.87
N LEU A 206 -4.57 -18.35 -10.56
CA LEU A 206 -5.38 -18.85 -11.67
C LEU A 206 -4.52 -19.36 -12.84
N TYR A 207 -3.40 -18.68 -13.11
CA TYR A 207 -2.43 -19.11 -14.12
C TYR A 207 -1.80 -20.47 -13.76
N SER A 208 -1.36 -20.63 -12.51
CA SER A 208 -0.77 -21.89 -12.01
C SER A 208 -1.75 -23.07 -12.09
N GLN A 209 -3.05 -22.80 -12.05
CA GLN A 209 -4.12 -23.79 -12.16
C GLN A 209 -4.59 -24.04 -13.62
N GLY A 210 -3.96 -23.39 -14.60
CA GLY A 210 -4.31 -23.53 -16.01
C GLY A 210 -5.62 -22.86 -16.42
N MET A 211 -6.16 -21.96 -15.60
CA MET A 211 -7.47 -21.33 -15.83
C MET A 211 -7.42 -20.06 -16.70
N LEU A 212 -6.22 -19.50 -16.93
CA LEU A 212 -6.02 -18.30 -17.76
C LEU A 212 -5.51 -18.62 -19.18
N GLY A 213 -5.40 -19.90 -19.56
CA GLY A 213 -4.85 -20.30 -20.86
C GLY A 213 -3.31 -20.22 -20.90
N THR A 214 -2.74 -19.94 -22.07
CA THR A 214 -1.28 -19.93 -22.29
C THR A 214 -0.61 -18.62 -21.87
N ASP A 215 -1.31 -17.50 -22.01
CA ASP A 215 -0.80 -16.17 -21.70
C ASP A 215 -1.26 -15.70 -20.31
N PHE A 216 -0.36 -15.06 -19.58
CA PHE A 216 -0.69 -14.46 -18.30
C PHE A 216 -1.36 -13.10 -18.52
N TYR A 217 -2.58 -12.95 -18.01
CA TYR A 217 -3.29 -11.69 -17.95
C TYR A 217 -4.12 -11.61 -16.66
N VAL A 218 -4.57 -10.41 -16.31
CA VAL A 218 -5.46 -10.21 -15.15
C VAL A 218 -6.90 -10.04 -15.66
N PRO A 219 -7.83 -10.96 -15.33
CA PRO A 219 -9.23 -10.84 -15.74
C PRO A 219 -9.92 -9.63 -15.12
N LEU A 220 -10.86 -9.03 -15.86
CA LEU A 220 -11.63 -7.87 -15.38
C LEU A 220 -12.38 -8.15 -14.07
N TRP A 221 -12.90 -9.36 -13.87
CA TRP A 221 -13.57 -9.70 -12.62
C TRP A 221 -12.60 -9.65 -11.42
N VAL A 222 -11.33 -10.02 -11.60
CA VAL A 222 -10.29 -9.91 -10.56
C VAL A 222 -10.04 -8.44 -10.25
N VAL A 223 -9.95 -7.60 -11.29
CA VAL A 223 -9.80 -6.15 -11.14
C VAL A 223 -10.96 -5.55 -10.32
N LEU A 224 -12.19 -5.82 -10.71
CA LEU A 224 -13.39 -5.26 -10.06
C LEU A 224 -13.55 -5.76 -8.62
N THR A 225 -13.27 -7.04 -8.36
CA THR A 225 -13.38 -7.63 -7.01
C THR A 225 -12.31 -7.14 -6.07
N CYS A 226 -11.04 -7.01 -6.51
CA CYS A 226 -9.97 -6.43 -5.70
C CYS A 226 -10.26 -4.95 -5.40
N GLN A 227 -10.60 -4.14 -6.41
CA GLN A 227 -10.94 -2.73 -6.18
C GLN A 227 -12.13 -2.57 -5.23
N SER A 228 -13.15 -3.43 -5.33
CA SER A 228 -14.27 -3.44 -4.41
C SER A 228 -13.83 -3.79 -2.98
N ALA A 229 -12.99 -4.82 -2.82
CA ALA A 229 -12.48 -5.23 -1.51
C ALA A 229 -11.65 -4.11 -0.86
N LEU A 230 -10.72 -3.50 -1.60
CA LEU A 230 -9.93 -2.37 -1.13
C LEU A 230 -10.81 -1.17 -0.74
N ALA A 231 -11.79 -0.80 -1.58
CA ALA A 231 -12.70 0.30 -1.30
C ALA A 231 -13.58 0.03 -0.08
N LEU A 232 -14.13 -1.19 0.05
CA LEU A 232 -14.87 -1.61 1.24
C LEU A 232 -14.01 -1.57 2.49
N GLY A 233 -12.76 -2.04 2.42
CA GLY A 233 -11.81 -1.92 3.52
C GLY A 233 -11.59 -0.48 3.95
N THR A 234 -11.43 0.41 2.96
CA THR A 234 -11.28 1.85 3.17
C THR A 234 -12.48 2.44 3.92
N LEU A 235 -13.70 1.97 3.63
CA LEU A 235 -14.93 2.40 4.30
C LEU A 235 -14.94 2.11 5.82
N PHE A 236 -14.17 1.14 6.29
CA PHE A 236 -14.05 0.82 7.72
C PHE A 236 -13.05 1.73 8.46
N GLY A 237 -12.31 2.57 7.74
CA GLY A 237 -11.76 3.83 8.25
C GLY A 237 -10.51 3.78 9.13
N GLY A 238 -9.90 2.62 9.37
CA GLY A 238 -8.50 2.51 9.85
C GLY A 238 -8.09 3.40 11.04
N TRP A 239 -9.03 3.80 11.91
CA TRP A 239 -8.92 5.03 12.71
C TRP A 239 -7.72 5.10 13.66
N ARG A 240 -7.27 3.95 14.16
CA ARG A 240 -6.07 3.84 15.00
C ARG A 240 -4.83 4.39 14.28
N ILE A 241 -4.67 4.06 13.00
CA ILE A 241 -3.55 4.49 12.17
C ILE A 241 -3.76 5.92 11.68
N VAL A 242 -4.99 6.27 11.29
CA VAL A 242 -5.38 7.65 10.91
C VAL A 242 -4.95 8.64 12.01
N HIS A 243 -5.24 8.31 13.26
CA HIS A 243 -4.87 9.14 14.40
C HIS A 243 -3.35 9.29 14.55
N THR A 244 -2.58 8.21 14.37
CA THR A 244 -1.11 8.26 14.41
C THR A 244 -0.54 9.11 13.28
N MET A 245 -0.96 8.88 12.04
CA MET A 245 -0.47 9.57 10.85
C MET A 245 -0.85 11.06 10.82
N GLY A 246 -2.09 11.39 11.17
CA GLY A 246 -2.62 12.75 11.03
C GLY A 246 -2.29 13.71 12.17
N SER A 247 -1.94 13.19 13.36
CA SER A 247 -1.79 14.05 14.54
C SER A 247 -0.51 13.83 15.35
N LYS A 248 0.11 12.64 15.27
CA LYS A 248 1.27 12.32 16.11
C LYS A 248 2.60 12.69 15.45
N ILE A 249 2.73 12.64 14.13
CA ILE A 249 4.01 12.90 13.44
C ILE A 249 4.33 14.40 13.39
N THR A 250 3.42 15.19 12.83
CA THR A 250 3.51 16.65 12.73
C THR A 250 2.10 17.24 12.68
N ARG A 251 1.92 18.51 13.06
CA ARG A 251 0.64 19.21 12.88
C ARG A 251 0.63 19.85 11.50
N LEU A 252 -0.39 19.52 10.71
CA LEU A 252 -0.55 19.99 9.34
C LEU A 252 -1.63 21.08 9.25
N ASN A 253 -1.39 22.07 8.38
CA ASN A 253 -2.43 22.97 7.87
C ASN A 253 -2.85 22.53 6.44
N PRO A 254 -3.91 23.11 5.83
CA PRO A 254 -4.38 22.67 4.51
C PRO A 254 -3.32 22.74 3.39
N MET A 255 -2.50 23.79 3.37
CA MET A 255 -1.39 23.93 2.41
C MET A 255 -0.38 22.79 2.54
N GLN A 256 -0.03 22.45 3.78
CA GLN A 256 0.89 21.36 4.10
C GLN A 256 0.30 19.99 3.75
N GLY A 257 -0.99 19.79 4.04
CA GLY A 257 -1.72 18.59 3.62
C GLY A 257 -1.71 18.42 2.11
N PHE A 258 -2.02 19.50 1.37
CA PHE A 258 -1.95 19.52 -0.10
C PHE A 258 -0.56 19.14 -0.63
N CYS A 259 0.51 19.72 -0.07
CA CYS A 259 1.87 19.43 -0.52
C CYS A 259 2.26 17.96 -0.24
N ALA A 260 1.89 17.42 0.93
CA ALA A 260 2.18 16.04 1.29
C ALA A 260 1.43 15.05 0.39
N GLU A 261 0.13 15.24 0.20
CA GLU A 261 -0.72 14.41 -0.65
C GLU A 261 -0.31 14.49 -2.12
N THR A 262 0.02 15.69 -2.62
CA THR A 262 0.46 15.86 -4.02
C THR A 262 1.81 15.20 -4.27
N GLY A 263 2.79 15.40 -3.37
CA GLY A 263 4.10 14.73 -3.49
C GLY A 263 3.99 13.21 -3.39
N GLY A 264 3.09 12.74 -2.52
CA GLY A 264 2.73 11.33 -2.43
C GLY A 264 2.08 10.81 -3.71
N ALA A 265 1.07 11.51 -4.25
CA ALA A 265 0.36 11.12 -5.45
C ALA A 265 1.29 11.06 -6.67
N ILE A 266 2.18 12.04 -6.85
CA ILE A 266 3.20 12.04 -7.91
C ILE A 266 4.07 10.78 -7.79
N THR A 267 4.54 10.45 -6.58
CA THR A 267 5.36 9.25 -6.36
C THR A 267 4.58 7.98 -6.71
N LEU A 268 3.32 7.87 -6.28
CA LEU A 268 2.49 6.69 -6.55
C LEU A 268 2.16 6.55 -8.03
N PHE A 269 1.85 7.65 -8.73
CA PHE A 269 1.53 7.61 -10.15
C PHE A 269 2.76 7.20 -10.96
N ALA A 270 3.92 7.77 -10.65
CA ALA A 270 5.18 7.38 -11.28
C ALA A 270 5.50 5.91 -11.05
N ALA A 271 5.39 5.42 -9.81
CA ALA A 271 5.64 4.02 -9.47
C ALA A 271 4.66 3.07 -10.18
N THR A 272 3.37 3.38 -10.17
CA THR A 272 2.33 2.59 -10.85
C THR A 272 2.55 2.56 -12.37
N TRP A 273 2.95 3.69 -12.98
CA TRP A 273 3.26 3.76 -14.40
C TRP A 273 4.51 2.92 -14.75
N LEU A 274 5.51 2.90 -13.89
CA LEU A 274 6.69 2.04 -14.01
C LEU A 274 6.41 0.56 -13.66
N GLY A 275 5.19 0.22 -13.23
CA GLY A 275 4.82 -1.13 -12.79
C GLY A 275 5.51 -1.57 -11.51
N VAL A 276 6.00 -0.64 -10.69
CA VAL A 276 6.75 -0.95 -9.46
C VAL A 276 5.79 -0.94 -8.27
N PRO A 277 5.65 -2.08 -7.55
CA PRO A 277 4.89 -2.11 -6.30
C PRO A 277 5.64 -1.29 -5.25
N VAL A 278 5.00 -0.25 -4.73
CA VAL A 278 5.56 0.65 -3.72
C VAL A 278 4.72 0.65 -2.45
N SER A 279 5.33 1.09 -1.35
CA SER A 279 4.62 1.31 -0.09
C SER A 279 3.98 2.69 -0.08
N THR A 280 2.65 2.74 -0.13
CA THR A 280 1.90 4.00 -0.03
C THR A 280 2.08 4.62 1.36
N THR A 281 2.02 3.79 2.42
CA THR A 281 2.28 4.21 3.81
C THR A 281 3.64 4.88 3.96
N HIS A 282 4.72 4.27 3.44
CA HIS A 282 6.04 4.89 3.54
C HIS A 282 6.10 6.22 2.77
N THR A 283 5.52 6.24 1.57
CA THR A 283 5.53 7.42 0.69
C THR A 283 4.88 8.62 1.38
N ILE A 284 3.66 8.46 1.90
CA ILE A 284 2.95 9.57 2.56
C ILE A 284 3.55 9.89 3.93
N THR A 285 4.02 8.90 4.70
CA THR A 285 4.75 9.19 5.95
C THR A 285 5.98 10.04 5.66
N GLY A 286 6.77 9.69 4.64
CA GLY A 286 7.91 10.46 4.18
C GLY A 286 7.53 11.88 3.77
N ALA A 287 6.46 12.02 2.98
CA ALA A 287 5.93 13.33 2.57
C ALA A 287 5.47 14.19 3.77
N ILE A 288 4.74 13.61 4.72
CA ILE A 288 4.30 14.29 5.96
C ILE A 288 5.50 14.75 6.79
N ILE A 289 6.53 13.90 6.95
CA ILE A 289 7.77 14.27 7.63
C ILE A 289 8.49 15.40 6.87
N GLY A 290 8.54 15.32 5.54
CA GLY A 290 9.13 16.35 4.67
C GLY A 290 8.48 17.70 4.85
N VAL A 291 7.16 17.77 4.77
CA VAL A 291 6.41 19.01 5.00
C VAL A 291 6.60 19.56 6.42
N GLY A 292 6.67 18.68 7.42
CA GLY A 292 6.98 19.07 8.80
C GLY A 292 8.37 19.71 8.91
N ALA A 293 9.38 19.06 8.32
CA ALA A 293 10.77 19.52 8.32
C ALA A 293 10.94 20.85 7.57
N ALA A 294 10.18 21.06 6.48
CA ALA A 294 10.19 22.30 5.68
C ALA A 294 9.92 23.55 6.52
N ARG A 295 9.01 23.44 7.50
CA ARG A 295 8.68 24.54 8.39
C ARG A 295 9.74 24.73 9.46
N ARG A 296 10.08 23.63 10.14
CA ARG A 296 11.15 23.56 11.15
C ARG A 296 11.42 22.10 11.46
N VAL A 297 12.69 21.71 11.58
CA VAL A 297 13.09 20.33 11.93
C VAL A 297 12.48 19.88 13.26
N SER A 298 12.31 20.79 14.22
CA SER A 298 11.68 20.52 15.53
C SER A 298 10.15 20.35 15.50
N ALA A 299 9.48 20.58 14.37
CA ALA A 299 8.04 20.33 14.24
C ALA A 299 7.74 18.84 14.10
N VAL A 300 8.71 18.05 13.63
CA VAL A 300 8.59 16.61 13.49
C VAL A 300 8.86 15.93 14.83
N ARG A 301 7.97 15.04 15.25
CA ARG A 301 8.21 14.19 16.43
C ARG A 301 9.11 13.01 16.05
N TRP A 302 10.42 13.24 16.06
CA TRP A 302 11.43 12.26 15.61
C TRP A 302 11.38 10.91 16.33
N GLY A 303 11.02 10.87 17.62
CA GLY A 303 10.85 9.59 18.33
C GLY A 303 9.72 8.73 17.72
N ILE A 304 8.65 9.36 17.24
CA ILE A 304 7.54 8.64 16.59
C ILE A 304 7.94 8.23 15.18
N ALA A 305 8.59 9.12 14.41
CA ALA A 305 9.11 8.79 13.09
C ALA A 305 10.12 7.63 13.15
N GLY A 306 11.02 7.62 14.12
CA GLY A 306 11.97 6.53 14.35
C GLY A 306 11.28 5.21 14.67
N ASN A 307 10.30 5.20 15.57
CA ASN A 307 9.51 4.00 15.88
C ASN A 307 8.77 3.43 14.65
N ILE A 308 8.29 4.31 13.77
CA ILE A 308 7.66 3.91 12.51
C ILE A 308 8.70 3.23 11.58
N VAL A 309 9.88 3.82 11.42
CA VAL A 309 10.96 3.23 10.60
C VAL A 309 11.41 1.87 11.16
N ILE A 310 11.51 1.73 12.48
CA ILE A 310 11.82 0.44 13.12
C ILE A 310 10.74 -0.60 12.76
N ALA A 311 9.46 -0.25 12.86
CA ALA A 311 8.37 -1.14 12.48
C ALA A 311 8.45 -1.55 11.00
N TRP A 312 8.87 -0.66 10.11
CA TRP A 312 9.06 -0.97 8.69
C TRP A 312 10.15 -2.01 8.46
N VAL A 313 11.28 -1.88 9.16
CA VAL A 313 12.39 -2.85 9.09
C VAL A 313 11.97 -4.21 9.66
N VAL A 314 11.20 -4.22 10.74
CA VAL A 314 10.72 -5.46 11.38
C VAL A 314 9.63 -6.18 10.56
N THR A 315 8.88 -5.44 9.74
CA THR A 315 7.73 -5.99 8.99
C THR A 315 8.12 -7.14 8.07
N LEU A 316 9.14 -6.98 7.24
CA LEU A 316 9.57 -8.01 6.29
C LEU A 316 10.03 -9.32 6.98
N PRO A 317 10.95 -9.31 7.98
CA PRO A 317 11.34 -10.54 8.64
C PRO A 317 10.20 -11.15 9.45
N ALA A 318 9.31 -10.33 10.05
CA ALA A 318 8.17 -10.85 10.79
C ALA A 318 7.18 -11.58 9.86
N THR A 319 6.81 -11.00 8.73
CA THR A 319 5.90 -11.67 7.78
C THR A 319 6.53 -12.86 7.10
N ALA A 320 7.83 -12.78 6.77
CA ALA A 320 8.56 -13.92 6.24
C ALA A 320 8.59 -15.10 7.21
N ALA A 321 8.83 -14.85 8.50
CA ALA A 321 8.83 -15.88 9.53
C ALA A 321 7.44 -16.50 9.72
N ILE A 322 6.39 -15.68 9.86
CA ILE A 322 5.00 -16.18 10.01
C ILE A 322 4.60 -17.00 8.78
N SER A 323 4.96 -16.53 7.60
CA SER A 323 4.63 -17.22 6.36
C SER A 323 5.37 -18.54 6.20
N ALA A 324 6.67 -18.59 6.50
CA ALA A 324 7.44 -19.83 6.50
C ALA A 324 6.86 -20.85 7.48
N LEU A 325 6.51 -20.44 8.70
CA LEU A 325 5.86 -21.31 9.69
C LEU A 325 4.49 -21.80 9.21
N THR A 326 3.69 -20.93 8.60
CA THR A 326 2.39 -21.29 8.03
C THR A 326 2.54 -22.31 6.91
N TYR A 327 3.52 -22.11 6.02
CA TYR A 327 3.79 -23.05 4.94
C TYR A 327 4.18 -24.43 5.46
N LEU A 328 5.07 -24.48 6.46
CA LEU A 328 5.46 -25.74 7.11
C LEU A 328 4.27 -26.43 7.77
N ALA A 329 3.40 -25.68 8.45
CA ALA A 329 2.20 -26.22 9.07
C ALA A 329 1.23 -26.82 8.03
N VAL A 330 0.99 -26.11 6.92
CA VAL A 330 0.15 -26.62 5.81
C VAL A 330 0.73 -27.90 5.24
N ARG A 331 2.05 -27.92 4.97
CA ARG A 331 2.74 -29.11 4.45
C ARG A 331 2.64 -30.32 5.38
N LEU A 332 2.62 -30.10 6.69
CA LEU A 332 2.45 -31.17 7.69
C LEU A 332 1.00 -31.65 7.79
N ALA A 333 0.02 -30.81 7.46
CA ALA A 333 -1.40 -31.14 7.53
C ALA A 333 -1.91 -31.98 6.33
N GLY A 334 -1.13 -32.04 5.23
CA GLY A 334 -1.49 -32.75 3.99
C GLY A 334 -2.14 -31.85 2.97
#